data_AF-I4MY97-F1
#
_entry.id   AF-I4MY97-F1
#
_cell.length_a   1.000
_cell.length_b   1.000
_cell.length_c   1.000
_cell.angle_alpha   90.00
_cell.angle_beta   90.00
_cell.angle_gamma   90.00
#
_symmetry.space_group_name_H-M   'P 1'
#
loop_
_entity.id
_entity.type
_entity.pdbx_description
1 polymer ?
#
loop_
_entity_poly.entity_id
_entity_poly.type
_entity_poly.pdbx_seq_one_letter_code
_entity_poly.pdbx_strand_id
1 'polypeptide(L)'
;MKRVALALAIAATAACAHQPAATPAPTAPVAKAQPTLKVPAPVDKANQLMFDMVKRTPLSNSVFRNGDQLSFMVIRAKDDTLRQDIMMQIQASCVEPSAQLMYFDGGKRSYVKSQDGLYMPGVRMRKDVAEALLKNPDFIEACNSTPTPDWRVVHTAANGQQTLVDRASIKPQGDSLRFWTAWDEPVTTFDLPYYAPMAQKREYVAVDCKQQTFKVLSGFDVDERNRVTDGIVHFVPEAQQMARDTDNRATYKALCGSPQAVDKLPPFSPRLKAPLAGPFPGVMALPLAAIHTLGLPAPRKPLTYLAETGTANGPNGPVPLNVDTFIQHDTATGQLAVRSSSDSYDSSEISFRGLFSLASKTTFHGLDTVFESSAVIDAQFQGDWRTLPVGGSVGVALDTSAVSGNAGAVLNHATVQCTIKSQVSASQVNSHLSGQAKLMRCTVNSDKRQSVDTLYYLEDYGYFYQSGTDKNDHYYSERQLRTAR
;
A
#
# COMPACT_ATOMS: atom_id res chain seq x y z
N MET A 1 -6.93 -11.22 1.40
CA MET A 1 -5.65 -11.93 1.65
C MET A 1 -5.29 -11.64 3.08
N LYS A 2 -5.41 -12.63 3.95
CA LYS A 2 -5.24 -12.43 5.39
C LYS A 2 -3.74 -12.41 5.67
N ARG A 3 -3.23 -11.33 6.27
CA ARG A 3 -2.07 -11.50 7.15
C ARG A 3 -2.54 -12.49 8.20
N VAL A 4 -1.97 -13.69 8.17
CA VAL A 4 -2.04 -14.60 9.31
C VAL A 4 -1.23 -13.87 10.38
N ALA A 5 -1.91 -13.01 11.12
CA ALA A 5 -1.51 -12.70 12.47
C ALA A 5 -1.31 -14.07 13.13
N LEU A 6 -0.15 -14.29 13.72
CA LEU A 6 0.06 -15.35 14.70
C LEU A 6 -0.76 -15.04 15.97
N ALA A 7 -2.05 -14.82 15.78
CA ALA A 7 -3.13 -14.60 16.73
C ALA A 7 -4.42 -14.50 15.90
N LEU A 8 -5.00 -15.66 15.58
CA LEU A 8 -6.41 -15.87 15.23
C LEU A 8 -6.86 -15.63 13.79
N ALA A 9 -6.66 -16.66 12.96
CA ALA A 9 -7.55 -16.98 11.85
C ALA A 9 -8.48 -18.15 12.23
N ILE A 10 -9.53 -17.89 13.00
CA ILE A 10 -10.67 -18.82 13.13
C ILE A 10 -11.99 -18.07 12.96
N ALA A 11 -12.85 -18.72 12.18
CA ALA A 11 -14.26 -18.44 11.94
C ALA A 11 -14.61 -17.24 11.05
N ALA A 12 -14.59 -17.47 9.73
CA ALA A 12 -15.63 -16.93 8.83
C ALA A 12 -15.66 -17.71 7.50
N THR A 13 -16.08 -18.98 7.55
CA THR A 13 -16.71 -19.67 6.40
C THR A 13 -17.61 -20.79 6.93
N ALA A 14 -18.83 -20.45 7.33
CA ALA A 14 -19.95 -21.40 7.37
C ALA A 14 -21.27 -20.64 7.59
N ALA A 15 -21.87 -20.15 6.51
CA ALA A 15 -23.31 -19.88 6.45
C ALA A 15 -23.79 -19.92 4.99
N CYS A 16 -23.65 -21.10 4.36
CA CYS A 16 -24.65 -21.51 3.38
C CYS A 16 -25.56 -22.51 4.12
N ALA A 17 -26.76 -22.04 4.45
CA ALA A 17 -27.81 -22.84 5.07
C ALA A 17 -28.13 -24.07 4.24
N HIS A 18 -28.10 -25.28 4.82
CA HIS A 18 -28.82 -26.45 4.29
C HIS A 18 -29.46 -27.20 5.47
N GLN A 19 -30.79 -27.13 5.54
CA GLN A 19 -31.63 -28.07 6.28
C GLN A 19 -31.59 -29.44 5.55
N PRO A 20 -31.72 -30.57 6.27
CA PRO A 20 -31.84 -31.87 5.63
C PRO A 20 -33.29 -32.07 5.15
N ALA A 21 -33.49 -32.13 3.84
CA ALA A 21 -34.73 -32.64 3.25
C ALA A 21 -34.54 -34.11 2.85
N ALA A 22 -35.57 -34.89 3.12
CA ALA A 22 -35.64 -36.33 2.90
C ALA A 22 -35.40 -36.74 1.43
N THR A 23 -34.87 -37.96 1.29
CA THR A 23 -34.66 -38.70 0.05
C THR A 23 -35.93 -38.80 -0.80
N PRO A 24 -35.84 -38.51 -2.11
CA PRO A 24 -36.74 -39.09 -3.11
C PRO A 24 -36.02 -40.14 -3.98
N ALA A 25 -36.80 -41.12 -4.41
CA ALA A 25 -36.45 -42.25 -5.26
C ALA A 25 -35.89 -41.85 -6.64
N PRO A 26 -35.18 -42.74 -7.35
CA PRO A 26 -34.49 -42.41 -8.59
C PRO A 26 -35.46 -42.23 -9.77
N THR A 27 -35.43 -41.06 -10.40
CA THR A 27 -36.08 -40.80 -11.71
C THR A 27 -35.09 -40.85 -12.86
N ALA A 28 -35.57 -41.38 -13.99
CA ALA A 28 -34.90 -41.70 -15.25
C ALA A 28 -34.11 -40.54 -15.92
N PRO A 29 -33.13 -40.85 -16.80
CA PRO A 29 -32.22 -39.86 -17.36
C PRO A 29 -32.92 -38.95 -18.39
N VAL A 30 -32.92 -37.65 -18.12
CA VAL A 30 -33.36 -36.62 -19.08
C VAL A 30 -32.16 -36.13 -19.88
N ALA A 31 -32.35 -36.03 -21.20
CA ALA A 31 -31.36 -35.64 -22.20
C ALA A 31 -30.66 -34.30 -21.89
N LYS A 32 -29.35 -34.24 -22.17
CA LYS A 32 -28.50 -33.06 -22.02
C LYS A 32 -28.97 -31.93 -22.96
N ALA A 33 -29.47 -30.84 -22.39
CA ALA A 33 -29.64 -29.58 -23.10
C ALA A 33 -28.27 -28.96 -23.41
N GLN A 34 -28.09 -28.50 -24.65
CA GLN A 34 -26.91 -27.78 -25.11
C GLN A 34 -26.65 -26.50 -24.30
N PRO A 35 -25.39 -26.06 -24.16
CA PRO A 35 -25.06 -24.85 -23.44
C PRO A 35 -25.61 -23.63 -24.20
N THR A 36 -26.67 -23.03 -23.65
CA THR A 36 -27.09 -21.69 -24.02
C THR A 36 -25.97 -20.72 -23.62
N LEU A 37 -25.47 -20.00 -24.61
CA LEU A 37 -24.51 -18.91 -24.45
C LEU A 37 -25.02 -17.97 -23.34
N LYS A 38 -24.33 -17.90 -22.21
CA LYS A 38 -24.62 -16.91 -21.17
C LYS A 38 -24.36 -15.53 -21.77
N VAL A 39 -25.44 -14.82 -22.10
CA VAL A 39 -25.41 -13.38 -22.36
C VAL A 39 -24.86 -12.70 -21.09
N PRO A 40 -23.84 -11.83 -21.18
CA PRO A 40 -23.33 -11.11 -20.02
C PRO A 40 -24.45 -10.32 -19.34
N ALA A 41 -24.48 -10.33 -18.00
CA ALA A 41 -25.38 -9.50 -17.22
C ALA A 41 -25.25 -8.01 -17.61
N PRO A 42 -26.33 -7.21 -17.51
CA PRO A 42 -26.28 -5.79 -17.84
C PRO A 42 -25.17 -5.10 -17.08
N VAL A 43 -24.30 -4.39 -17.81
CA VAL A 43 -23.25 -3.54 -17.25
C VAL A 43 -23.95 -2.47 -16.43
N ASP A 44 -23.81 -2.52 -15.09
CA ASP A 44 -24.29 -1.46 -14.19
C ASP A 44 -23.83 -0.08 -14.70
N LYS A 45 -24.66 0.96 -14.58
CA LYS A 45 -24.39 2.32 -15.10
C LYS A 45 -23.04 2.87 -14.64
N ALA A 46 -22.63 2.53 -13.42
CA ALA A 46 -21.30 2.88 -12.90
C ALA A 46 -20.17 2.21 -13.70
N ASN A 47 -20.33 0.94 -14.07
CA ASN A 47 -19.36 0.23 -14.91
C ASN A 47 -19.31 0.84 -16.32
N GLN A 48 -20.46 1.24 -16.88
CA GLN A 48 -20.50 1.87 -18.20
C GLN A 48 -19.78 3.23 -18.19
N LEU A 49 -19.97 4.04 -17.16
CA LEU A 49 -19.21 5.29 -16.99
C LEU A 49 -17.70 5.05 -16.98
N MET A 50 -17.23 4.03 -16.24
CA MET A 50 -15.80 3.69 -16.20
C MET A 50 -15.26 3.30 -17.58
N PHE A 51 -16.00 2.49 -18.33
CA PHE A 51 -15.65 2.12 -19.71
C PHE A 51 -15.63 3.32 -20.67
N ASP A 52 -16.57 4.25 -20.53
CA ASP A 52 -16.64 5.43 -21.37
C ASP A 52 -15.50 6.41 -21.04
N MET A 53 -15.08 6.47 -19.78
CA MET A 53 -13.98 7.34 -19.34
C MET A 53 -12.62 6.85 -19.82
N VAL A 54 -12.33 5.54 -19.75
CA VAL A 54 -11.02 5.01 -20.21
C VAL A 54 -10.81 5.07 -21.73
N LYS A 55 -11.87 5.30 -22.51
CA LYS A 55 -11.79 5.53 -23.96
C LYS A 55 -11.42 6.97 -24.33
N ARG A 56 -11.36 7.88 -23.36
CA ARG A 56 -11.07 9.29 -23.61
C ARG A 56 -9.58 9.54 -23.67
N THR A 57 -9.22 10.63 -24.33
CA THR A 57 -7.86 11.15 -24.39
C THR A 57 -7.39 11.58 -22.99
N PRO A 58 -6.21 11.13 -22.52
CA PRO A 58 -5.58 11.69 -21.34
C PRO A 58 -5.39 13.21 -21.45
N LEU A 59 -5.70 13.93 -20.38
CA LEU A 59 -5.48 15.38 -20.32
C LEU A 59 -3.98 15.66 -20.29
N SER A 60 -3.43 16.28 -21.34
CA SER A 60 -1.99 16.47 -21.53
C SER A 60 -1.27 17.13 -20.34
N ASN A 61 -1.90 18.11 -19.69
CA ASN A 61 -1.31 18.78 -18.52
C ASN A 61 -1.35 17.94 -17.23
N SER A 62 -1.93 16.73 -17.25
CA SER A 62 -2.00 15.83 -16.08
C SER A 62 -1.09 14.61 -16.20
N VAL A 63 -0.46 14.40 -17.36
CA VAL A 63 0.27 13.18 -17.66
C VAL A 63 1.67 13.23 -17.08
N PHE A 64 2.01 12.27 -16.23
CA PHE A 64 3.39 11.99 -15.85
C PHE A 64 3.60 10.48 -15.64
N ARG A 65 4.86 10.05 -15.78
CA ARG A 65 5.24 8.64 -15.79
C ARG A 65 6.06 8.27 -14.55
N ASN A 66 6.01 7.01 -14.12
CA ASN A 66 6.91 6.42 -13.14
C ASN A 66 7.16 4.95 -13.51
N GLY A 67 8.35 4.64 -14.05
CA GLY A 67 8.60 3.32 -14.65
C GLY A 67 7.58 3.05 -15.76
N ASP A 68 6.87 1.93 -15.69
CA ASP A 68 5.81 1.60 -16.66
C ASP A 68 4.41 2.11 -16.26
N GLN A 69 4.28 2.86 -15.15
CA GLN A 69 3.01 3.44 -14.73
C GLN A 69 2.85 4.85 -15.28
N LEU A 70 1.69 5.13 -15.88
CA LEU A 70 1.25 6.46 -16.29
C LEU A 70 0.17 6.94 -15.33
N SER A 71 0.33 8.14 -14.78
CA SER A 71 -0.71 8.84 -14.00
C SER A 71 -1.28 9.94 -14.86
N PHE A 72 -2.61 10.01 -14.96
CA PHE A 72 -3.29 10.95 -15.85
C PHE A 72 -4.76 11.12 -15.46
N MET A 73 -5.30 12.29 -15.78
CA MET A 73 -6.72 12.59 -15.68
C MET A 73 -7.40 12.44 -17.05
N VAL A 74 -8.64 11.98 -17.03
CA VAL A 74 -9.56 12.06 -18.18
C VAL A 74 -10.78 12.88 -17.78
N ILE A 75 -11.36 13.62 -18.73
CA ILE A 75 -12.55 14.43 -18.50
C ILE A 75 -13.71 13.98 -19.38
N ARG A 76 -14.88 13.83 -18.76
CA ARG A 76 -16.15 13.83 -19.46
C ARG A 76 -16.85 15.15 -19.21
N ALA A 77 -16.91 15.94 -20.27
CA ALA A 77 -17.62 17.20 -20.27
C ALA A 77 -19.12 16.98 -19.99
N LYS A 78 -19.74 17.99 -19.38
CA LYS A 78 -21.18 18.11 -19.17
C LYS A 78 -21.93 17.89 -20.49
N ASP A 79 -22.98 17.09 -20.43
CA ASP A 79 -23.91 16.83 -21.52
C ASP A 79 -25.34 16.67 -20.96
N ASP A 80 -26.32 16.34 -21.80
CA ASP A 80 -27.73 16.17 -21.36
C ASP A 80 -27.91 15.07 -20.29
N THR A 81 -26.92 14.18 -20.14
CA THR A 81 -26.93 13.08 -19.16
C THR A 81 -26.06 13.37 -17.93
N LEU A 82 -25.28 14.45 -17.92
CA LEU A 82 -24.37 14.85 -16.84
C LEU A 82 -24.62 16.28 -16.40
N ARG A 83 -24.77 16.49 -15.10
CA ARG A 83 -25.04 17.83 -14.54
C ARG A 83 -23.83 18.76 -14.60
N GLN A 84 -22.62 18.22 -14.67
CA GLN A 84 -21.35 18.93 -14.64
C GLN A 84 -20.24 18.07 -15.24
N ASP A 85 -19.08 18.67 -15.49
CA ASP A 85 -17.89 17.95 -15.90
C ASP A 85 -17.47 16.96 -14.81
N ILE A 86 -17.09 15.76 -15.21
CA ILE A 86 -16.54 14.75 -14.31
C ILE A 86 -15.16 14.38 -14.81
N MET A 87 -14.17 14.52 -13.95
CA MET A 87 -12.82 14.04 -14.17
C MET A 87 -12.56 12.78 -13.35
N MET A 88 -11.70 11.91 -13.88
CA MET A 88 -11.19 10.74 -13.17
C MET A 88 -9.67 10.80 -13.17
N GLN A 89 -9.07 10.66 -12.00
CA GLN A 89 -7.64 10.42 -11.89
C GLN A 89 -7.35 8.93 -11.91
N ILE A 90 -6.55 8.50 -12.89
CA ILE A 90 -6.23 7.10 -13.14
C ILE A 90 -4.71 6.94 -13.10
N GLN A 91 -4.28 5.84 -12.48
CA GLN A 91 -2.91 5.33 -12.64
C GLN A 91 -2.98 3.98 -13.34
N ALA A 92 -2.25 3.80 -14.43
CA ALA A 92 -2.30 2.56 -15.22
C ALA A 92 -0.94 2.16 -15.77
N SER A 93 -0.74 0.85 -15.93
CA SER A 93 0.44 0.30 -16.58
C SER A 93 0.37 0.53 -18.10
N CYS A 94 1.48 0.93 -18.70
CA CYS A 94 1.67 1.03 -20.14
C CYS A 94 1.85 -0.33 -20.82
N VAL A 95 2.11 -1.40 -20.06
CA VAL A 95 2.51 -2.72 -20.61
C VAL A 95 1.62 -3.88 -20.14
N GLU A 96 0.88 -3.71 -19.05
CA GLU A 96 0.03 -4.75 -18.45
C GLU A 96 -1.39 -4.26 -18.22
N PRO A 97 -2.42 -5.13 -18.27
CA PRO A 97 -3.82 -4.76 -18.01
C PRO A 97 -4.06 -4.52 -16.51
N SER A 98 -3.46 -3.45 -16.00
CA SER A 98 -3.53 -3.01 -14.61
C SER A 98 -3.80 -1.52 -14.56
N ALA A 99 -4.87 -1.14 -13.86
CA ALA A 99 -5.22 0.26 -13.63
C ALA A 99 -5.86 0.42 -12.26
N GLN A 100 -5.67 1.59 -11.66
CA GLN A 100 -6.25 2.03 -10.40
C GLN A 100 -6.95 3.36 -10.62
N LEU A 101 -8.16 3.47 -10.09
CA LEU A 101 -8.88 4.72 -9.97
C LEU A 101 -8.53 5.35 -8.63
N MET A 102 -7.97 6.55 -8.65
CA MET A 102 -7.57 7.27 -7.43
C MET A 102 -8.74 8.05 -6.86
N TYR A 103 -9.37 8.90 -7.67
CA TYR A 103 -10.55 9.70 -7.29
C TYR A 103 -11.32 10.20 -8.51
N PHE A 104 -12.54 10.69 -8.24
CA PHE A 104 -13.32 11.52 -9.16
C PHE A 104 -13.27 12.98 -8.74
N ASP A 105 -13.38 13.88 -9.70
CA ASP A 105 -13.59 15.30 -9.46
C ASP A 105 -14.72 15.82 -10.34
N GLY A 106 -15.82 16.22 -9.70
CA GLY A 106 -16.94 16.90 -10.34
C GLY A 106 -17.41 18.02 -9.43
N GLY A 107 -16.56 19.00 -9.18
CA GLY A 107 -16.84 20.14 -8.29
C GLY A 107 -16.60 19.86 -6.80
N LYS A 108 -16.67 18.60 -6.37
CA LYS A 108 -16.08 18.12 -5.11
C LYS A 108 -15.31 16.82 -5.38
N ARG A 109 -14.16 16.66 -4.75
CA ARG A 109 -13.36 15.42 -4.77
C ARG A 109 -14.17 14.28 -4.16
N SER A 110 -14.15 13.12 -4.81
CA SER A 110 -14.79 11.91 -4.30
C SER A 110 -13.83 10.73 -4.43
N TYR A 111 -13.53 10.10 -3.30
CA TYR A 111 -12.77 8.87 -3.25
C TYR A 111 -13.72 7.69 -3.12
N VAL A 112 -13.42 6.60 -3.81
CA VAL A 112 -14.27 5.41 -3.81
C VAL A 112 -14.39 4.87 -2.39
N LYS A 113 -15.64 4.72 -1.92
CA LYS A 113 -16.04 4.29 -0.55
C LYS A 113 -15.74 5.27 0.58
N SER A 114 -15.30 6.48 0.29
CA SER A 114 -15.28 7.53 1.30
C SER A 114 -16.71 7.96 1.63
N GLN A 115 -17.08 7.97 2.91
CA GLN A 115 -18.42 8.39 3.36
C GLN A 115 -18.48 9.87 3.73
N ASP A 116 -17.36 10.44 4.17
CA ASP A 116 -17.20 11.82 4.63
C ASP A 116 -16.44 12.69 3.60
N GLY A 117 -15.93 12.07 2.53
CA GLY A 117 -15.12 12.73 1.51
C GLY A 117 -13.63 12.77 1.86
N LEU A 118 -13.20 12.18 2.98
CA LEU A 118 -11.79 12.00 3.29
C LEU A 118 -11.11 11.07 2.30
N TYR A 119 -9.78 11.23 2.17
CA TYR A 119 -8.95 10.40 1.32
C TYR A 119 -9.17 8.91 1.57
N MET A 120 -9.32 8.18 0.47
CA MET A 120 -9.27 6.72 0.46
C MET A 120 -8.28 6.27 -0.62
N PRO A 121 -7.51 5.19 -0.38
CA PRO A 121 -6.58 4.66 -1.37
C PRO A 121 -7.25 4.28 -2.69
N GLY A 122 -6.46 4.34 -3.76
CA GLY A 122 -6.92 4.00 -5.10
C GLY A 122 -7.48 2.58 -5.18
N VAL A 123 -8.57 2.42 -5.93
CA VAL A 123 -9.21 1.12 -6.13
C VAL A 123 -8.78 0.50 -7.45
N ARG A 124 -8.42 -0.78 -7.43
CA ARG A 124 -8.09 -1.52 -8.64
C ARG A 124 -9.32 -1.57 -9.56
N MET A 125 -9.12 -1.16 -10.80
CA MET A 125 -10.13 -1.25 -11.84
C MET A 125 -10.26 -2.72 -12.30
N ARG A 126 -11.44 -3.08 -12.80
CA ARG A 126 -11.65 -4.41 -13.37
C ARG A 126 -10.68 -4.67 -14.53
N LYS A 127 -10.30 -5.94 -14.68
CA LYS A 127 -9.34 -6.37 -15.72
C LYS A 127 -9.79 -5.95 -17.12
N ASP A 128 -11.06 -6.12 -17.45
CA ASP A 128 -11.61 -5.77 -18.76
C ASP A 128 -11.63 -4.26 -19.04
N VAL A 129 -11.80 -3.42 -18.01
CA VAL A 129 -11.64 -1.96 -18.13
C VAL A 129 -10.17 -1.59 -18.37
N ALA A 130 -9.24 -2.22 -17.64
CA ALA A 130 -7.81 -2.01 -17.85
C ALA A 130 -7.33 -2.51 -19.23
N GLU A 131 -7.86 -3.64 -19.72
CA GLU A 131 -7.61 -4.14 -21.08
C GLU A 131 -8.17 -3.20 -22.15
N ALA A 132 -9.31 -2.54 -21.90
CA ALA A 132 -9.85 -1.53 -22.81
C ALA A 132 -8.97 -0.29 -22.87
N LEU A 133 -8.42 0.16 -21.74
CA LEU A 133 -7.48 1.28 -21.68
C LEU A 133 -6.20 1.00 -22.48
N LEU A 134 -5.63 -0.21 -22.37
CA LEU A 134 -4.46 -0.62 -23.17
C LEU A 134 -4.70 -0.63 -24.68
N LYS A 135 -5.97 -0.66 -25.12
CA LYS A 135 -6.34 -0.61 -26.55
C LYS A 135 -6.71 0.81 -27.00
N ASN A 136 -6.71 1.79 -26.10
CA ASN A 136 -7.00 3.18 -26.44
C ASN A 136 -5.75 3.80 -27.12
N PRO A 137 -5.85 4.24 -28.40
CA PRO A 137 -4.71 4.80 -29.13
C PRO A 137 -4.12 6.04 -28.46
N ASP A 138 -4.94 6.88 -27.83
CA ASP A 138 -4.47 8.09 -27.15
C ASP A 138 -3.70 7.76 -25.86
N PHE A 139 -4.10 6.70 -25.15
CA PHE A 139 -3.37 6.20 -24.00
C PHE A 139 -2.02 5.59 -24.41
N ILE A 140 -2.01 4.80 -25.48
CA ILE A 140 -0.78 4.23 -26.06
C ILE A 140 0.18 5.37 -26.46
N GLU A 141 -0.32 6.40 -27.13
CA GLU A 141 0.49 7.55 -27.51
C GLU A 141 1.00 8.33 -26.30
N ALA A 142 0.17 8.52 -25.26
CA ALA A 142 0.61 9.15 -24.01
C ALA A 142 1.73 8.34 -23.33
N CYS A 143 1.64 7.01 -23.32
CA CYS A 143 2.70 6.12 -22.82
C CYS A 143 4.00 6.25 -23.64
N ASN A 144 3.92 6.35 -24.97
CA ASN A 144 5.10 6.45 -25.83
C ASN A 144 5.76 7.83 -25.79
N SER A 145 4.96 8.89 -25.72
CA SER A 145 5.43 10.29 -25.79
C SER A 145 5.83 10.89 -24.45
N THR A 146 5.47 10.24 -23.34
CA THR A 146 5.87 10.65 -21.98
C THR A 146 7.14 9.91 -21.56
N PRO A 147 8.30 10.62 -21.48
CA PRO A 147 9.55 10.00 -21.07
C PRO A 147 9.50 9.57 -19.60
N THR A 148 10.34 8.60 -19.25
CA THR A 148 10.63 8.31 -17.84
C THR A 148 11.24 9.56 -17.20
N PRO A 149 10.78 9.99 -16.01
CA PRO A 149 11.31 11.19 -15.36
C PRO A 149 12.80 11.09 -15.07
N ASP A 150 13.49 12.20 -15.24
CA ASP A 150 14.87 12.40 -14.81
C ASP A 150 14.91 13.51 -13.76
N TRP A 151 14.47 13.15 -12.55
CA TRP A 151 14.39 14.06 -11.41
C TRP A 151 15.78 14.48 -10.94
N ARG A 152 15.98 15.80 -10.83
CA ARG A 152 17.22 16.45 -10.38
C ARG A 152 16.98 17.29 -9.15
N VAL A 153 17.89 17.19 -8.17
CA VAL A 153 17.81 18.00 -6.94
C VAL A 153 18.32 19.40 -7.24
N VAL A 154 17.43 20.39 -7.14
CA VAL A 154 17.75 21.81 -7.32
C VAL A 154 18.22 22.44 -6.01
N HIS A 155 17.52 22.13 -4.92
CA HIS A 155 17.79 22.68 -3.60
C HIS A 155 17.43 21.66 -2.51
N THR A 156 18.14 21.68 -1.40
CA THR A 156 17.77 20.97 -0.17
C THR A 156 17.68 22.00 0.94
N ALA A 157 16.49 22.13 1.52
CA ALA A 157 16.22 23.03 2.64
C ALA A 157 16.77 22.46 3.96
N ALA A 158 16.88 23.32 4.98
CA ALA A 158 17.43 22.93 6.29
C ALA A 158 16.62 21.83 7.01
N ASN A 159 15.31 21.75 6.76
CA ASN A 159 14.44 20.69 7.25
C ASN A 159 14.55 19.37 6.46
N GLY A 160 15.40 19.31 5.44
CA GLY A 160 15.58 18.14 4.57
C GLY A 160 14.56 18.01 3.45
N GLN A 161 13.65 18.98 3.25
CA GLN A 161 12.81 19.03 2.05
C GLN A 161 13.70 19.28 0.81
N GLN A 162 13.40 18.61 -0.31
CA GLN A 162 14.15 18.77 -1.55
C GLN A 162 13.27 19.33 -2.66
N THR A 163 13.67 20.43 -3.29
CA THR A 163 13.06 20.93 -4.52
C THR A 163 13.69 20.22 -5.72
N LEU A 164 12.86 19.70 -6.60
CA LEU A 164 13.25 18.86 -7.73
C LEU A 164 12.77 19.47 -9.06
N VAL A 165 13.47 19.15 -10.15
CA VAL A 165 13.03 19.40 -11.52
C VAL A 165 13.15 18.12 -12.34
N ASP A 166 12.14 17.79 -13.13
CA ASP A 166 12.24 16.69 -14.09
C ASP A 166 12.86 17.20 -15.38
N ARG A 167 14.13 16.87 -15.59
CA ARG A 167 14.88 17.28 -16.77
C ARG A 167 14.27 16.76 -18.07
N ALA A 168 13.70 15.56 -18.06
CA ALA A 168 13.13 14.93 -19.26
C ALA A 168 11.81 15.62 -19.70
N SER A 169 11.16 16.35 -18.78
CA SER A 169 9.91 17.06 -19.08
C SER A 169 10.10 18.46 -19.68
N ILE A 170 11.31 19.02 -19.68
CA ILE A 170 11.57 20.40 -20.10
C ILE A 170 11.33 20.55 -21.60
N LYS A 171 10.30 21.30 -21.98
CA LYS A 171 9.93 21.56 -23.37
C LYS A 171 9.65 23.04 -23.61
N PRO A 172 10.28 23.68 -24.62
CA PRO A 172 9.89 25.02 -25.04
C PRO A 172 8.51 24.98 -25.73
N GLN A 173 7.67 25.94 -25.42
CA GLN A 173 6.36 26.13 -26.05
C GLN A 173 6.03 27.62 -26.16
N GLY A 174 6.21 28.17 -27.37
CA GLY A 174 6.12 29.62 -27.59
C GLY A 174 7.18 30.36 -26.77
N ASP A 175 6.77 31.41 -26.05
CA ASP A 175 7.65 32.17 -25.15
C ASP A 175 7.84 31.54 -23.76
N SER A 176 7.23 30.38 -23.50
CA SER A 176 7.31 29.70 -22.20
C SER A 176 8.10 28.40 -22.26
N LEU A 177 8.74 28.05 -21.14
CA LEU A 177 9.25 26.71 -20.86
C LEU A 177 8.21 25.94 -20.03
N ARG A 178 7.87 24.72 -20.45
CA ARG A 178 6.99 23.82 -19.67
C ARG A 178 7.78 22.66 -19.11
N PHE A 179 7.51 22.30 -17.87
CA PHE A 179 8.19 21.20 -17.18
C PHE A 179 7.47 20.81 -15.89
N TRP A 180 7.79 19.64 -15.37
CA TRP A 180 7.42 19.18 -14.04
C TRP A 180 8.47 19.62 -13.02
N THR A 181 8.00 20.21 -11.92
CA THR A 181 8.76 20.50 -10.69
C THR A 181 8.15 19.71 -9.54
N ALA A 182 8.91 19.47 -8.47
CA ALA A 182 8.38 18.78 -7.30
C ALA A 182 9.04 19.22 -5.99
N TRP A 183 8.33 18.99 -4.88
CA TRP A 183 8.85 19.13 -3.52
C TRP A 183 8.77 17.80 -2.81
N ASP A 184 9.92 17.23 -2.50
CA ASP A 184 10.02 15.96 -1.78
C ASP A 184 10.12 16.22 -0.28
N GLU A 185 9.12 15.77 0.47
CA GLU A 185 9.08 15.92 1.92
C GLU A 185 9.99 14.88 2.61
N PRO A 186 10.66 15.20 3.73
CA PRO A 186 11.47 14.24 4.46
C PRO A 186 10.66 13.09 5.07
N VAL A 187 9.36 13.31 5.28
CA VAL A 187 8.39 12.36 5.82
C VAL A 187 7.08 12.49 5.06
N THR A 188 6.25 11.44 5.02
CA THR A 188 4.90 11.55 4.45
C THR A 188 4.03 12.43 5.36
N THR A 189 3.42 13.46 4.78
CA THR A 189 2.54 14.44 5.46
C THR A 189 1.11 14.32 4.93
N PHE A 190 0.19 15.17 5.39
CA PHE A 190 -1.18 15.25 4.88
C PHE A 190 -1.41 16.57 4.16
N ASP A 191 -2.13 16.53 3.04
CA ASP A 191 -2.70 17.73 2.42
C ASP A 191 -4.18 17.92 2.81
N LEU A 192 -4.54 19.18 3.07
CA LEU A 192 -5.91 19.59 3.38
C LEU A 192 -6.63 19.99 2.09
N PRO A 193 -7.94 19.76 1.96
CA PRO A 193 -8.89 19.44 3.03
C PRO A 193 -9.17 17.94 3.22
N TYR A 194 -8.66 17.08 2.34
CA TYR A 194 -9.07 15.68 2.27
C TYR A 194 -8.23 14.74 3.14
N TYR A 195 -7.18 15.26 3.80
CA TYR A 195 -6.20 14.46 4.55
C TYR A 195 -5.53 13.42 3.65
N ALA A 196 -5.19 13.82 2.43
CA ALA A 196 -4.54 12.95 1.46
C ALA A 196 -3.05 12.80 1.80
N PRO A 197 -2.48 11.57 1.78
CA PRO A 197 -1.06 11.34 1.96
C PRO A 197 -0.19 12.06 0.93
N MET A 198 0.78 12.84 1.39
CA MET A 198 1.71 13.57 0.53
C MET A 198 3.14 13.32 0.98
N ALA A 199 3.85 12.47 0.24
CA ALA A 199 5.29 12.31 0.34
C ALA A 199 6.03 13.30 -0.56
N GLN A 200 5.41 13.68 -1.67
CA GLN A 200 5.92 14.66 -2.61
C GLN A 200 4.75 15.36 -3.27
N LYS A 201 4.90 16.64 -3.59
CA LYS A 201 3.96 17.37 -4.45
C LYS A 201 4.63 17.70 -5.77
N ARG A 202 3.94 17.46 -6.88
CA ARG A 202 4.42 17.62 -8.25
C ARG A 202 3.56 18.65 -8.97
N GLU A 203 4.18 19.59 -9.65
CA GLU A 203 3.47 20.60 -10.41
C GLU A 203 3.97 20.66 -11.84
N TYR A 204 3.04 20.69 -12.80
CA TYR A 204 3.35 20.99 -14.18
C TYR A 204 3.19 22.48 -14.39
N VAL A 205 4.28 23.17 -14.73
CA VAL A 205 4.31 24.62 -14.79
C VAL A 205 4.67 25.11 -16.19
N ALA A 206 4.20 26.31 -16.54
CA ALA A 206 4.66 27.07 -17.69
C ALA A 206 5.31 28.36 -17.21
N VAL A 207 6.56 28.58 -17.58
CA VAL A 207 7.43 29.65 -17.07
C VAL A 207 7.83 30.55 -18.23
N ASP A 208 7.52 31.84 -18.12
CA ASP A 208 8.01 32.89 -19.03
C ASP A 208 9.18 33.62 -18.37
N CYS A 209 10.39 33.23 -18.76
CA CYS A 209 11.62 33.78 -18.21
C CYS A 209 11.85 35.26 -18.57
N LYS A 210 11.25 35.78 -19.64
CA LYS A 210 11.40 37.20 -20.01
C LYS A 210 10.51 38.07 -19.13
N GLN A 211 9.26 37.64 -18.92
CA GLN A 211 8.28 38.35 -18.10
C GLN A 211 8.41 38.05 -16.60
N GLN A 212 9.26 37.09 -16.22
CA GLN A 212 9.42 36.62 -14.83
C GLN A 212 8.08 36.17 -14.22
N THR A 213 7.23 35.55 -15.05
CA THR A 213 5.94 34.99 -14.63
C THR A 213 5.89 33.49 -14.82
N PHE A 214 5.06 32.81 -14.03
CA PHE A 214 4.75 31.40 -14.19
C PHE A 214 3.24 31.15 -14.14
N LYS A 215 2.83 29.97 -14.61
CA LYS A 215 1.47 29.44 -14.53
C LYS A 215 1.54 28.00 -14.06
N VAL A 216 0.80 27.64 -13.03
CA VAL A 216 0.60 26.24 -12.64
C VAL A 216 -0.49 25.65 -13.54
N LEU A 217 -0.15 24.64 -14.33
CA LEU A 217 -1.06 23.95 -15.24
C LEU A 217 -1.76 22.79 -14.53
N SER A 218 -1.06 22.14 -13.61
CA SER A 218 -1.60 21.12 -12.71
C SER A 218 -0.70 20.96 -11.49
N GLY A 219 -1.28 20.40 -10.42
CA GLY A 219 -0.56 20.03 -9.20
C GLY A 219 -1.11 18.72 -8.66
N PHE A 220 -0.24 17.81 -8.26
CA PHE A 220 -0.60 16.50 -7.73
C PHE A 220 0.23 16.16 -6.50
N ASP A 221 -0.45 15.69 -5.47
CA ASP A 221 0.19 15.06 -4.33
C ASP A 221 0.40 13.59 -4.63
N VAL A 222 1.59 13.10 -4.30
CA VAL A 222 1.96 11.70 -4.46
C VAL A 222 2.41 11.11 -3.14
N ASP A 223 2.00 9.88 -2.87
CA ASP A 223 2.43 9.11 -1.70
C ASP A 223 3.87 8.58 -1.86
N GLU A 224 4.38 7.89 -0.83
CA GLU A 224 5.71 7.29 -0.82
C GLU A 224 5.93 6.22 -1.91
N ARG A 225 4.85 5.80 -2.58
CA ARG A 225 4.87 4.84 -3.69
C ARG A 225 4.68 5.50 -5.05
N ASN A 226 4.78 6.83 -5.13
CA ASN A 226 4.53 7.61 -6.35
C ASN A 226 3.11 7.42 -6.92
N ARG A 227 2.12 7.18 -6.07
CA ARG A 227 0.70 7.12 -6.47
C ARG A 227 0.05 8.46 -6.17
N VAL A 228 -0.73 8.98 -7.12
CA VAL A 228 -1.45 10.23 -6.92
C VAL A 228 -2.51 10.05 -5.84
N THR A 229 -2.44 10.86 -4.81
CA THR A 229 -3.40 10.85 -3.69
C THR A 229 -4.40 11.98 -3.79
N ASP A 230 -3.95 13.13 -4.29
CA ASP A 230 -4.80 14.27 -4.59
C ASP A 230 -4.23 15.14 -5.70
N GLY A 231 -5.00 16.11 -6.21
CA GLY A 231 -4.48 17.07 -7.17
C GLY A 231 -5.52 17.86 -7.95
N ILE A 232 -5.07 18.66 -8.89
CA ILE A 232 -5.92 19.54 -9.69
C ILE A 232 -5.29 19.81 -11.05
N VAL A 233 -6.14 20.00 -12.06
CA VAL A 233 -5.76 20.53 -13.38
C VAL A 233 -6.40 21.90 -13.53
N HIS A 234 -5.58 22.91 -13.86
CA HIS A 234 -6.04 24.27 -14.08
C HIS A 234 -6.32 24.49 -15.57
N PHE A 235 -7.59 24.50 -15.95
CA PHE A 235 -8.01 24.74 -17.34
C PHE A 235 -7.82 26.20 -17.78
N VAL A 236 -7.90 27.14 -16.84
CA VAL A 236 -7.65 28.58 -17.06
C VAL A 236 -6.56 29.02 -16.09
N PRO A 237 -5.28 28.67 -16.34
CA PRO A 237 -4.21 28.95 -15.41
C PRO A 237 -3.83 30.43 -15.45
N GLU A 238 -3.81 31.06 -14.27
CA GLU A 238 -3.47 32.47 -14.11
C GLU A 238 -1.96 32.68 -14.01
N ALA A 239 -1.46 33.74 -14.64
CA ALA A 239 -0.06 34.11 -14.55
C ALA A 239 0.24 34.76 -13.20
N GLN A 240 1.30 34.30 -12.54
CA GLN A 240 1.78 34.82 -11.27
C GLN A 240 3.24 35.23 -11.40
N GLN A 241 3.66 36.17 -10.56
CA GLN A 241 5.06 36.60 -10.49
C GLN A 241 5.92 35.51 -9.85
N MET A 242 7.03 35.10 -10.48
CA MET A 242 7.91 34.04 -9.97
C MET A 242 8.41 34.30 -8.55
N ALA A 243 8.58 35.57 -8.16
CA ALA A 243 9.02 35.95 -6.82
C ALA A 243 8.03 35.55 -5.70
N ARG A 244 6.75 35.28 -6.03
CA ARG A 244 5.71 34.87 -5.08
C ARG A 244 5.73 33.38 -4.75
N ASP A 245 6.30 32.55 -5.63
CA ASP A 245 6.45 31.12 -5.38
C ASP A 245 7.78 30.89 -4.67
N THR A 246 7.72 30.75 -3.35
CA THR A 246 8.91 30.51 -2.53
C THR A 246 9.50 29.13 -2.77
N ASP A 247 8.67 28.18 -3.14
CA ASP A 247 8.98 26.76 -3.09
C ASP A 247 9.67 26.31 -4.38
N ASN A 248 9.31 26.92 -5.53
CA ASN A 248 9.95 26.69 -6.83
C ASN A 248 10.96 27.77 -7.23
N ARG A 249 11.18 28.81 -6.42
CA ARG A 249 12.07 29.93 -6.77
C ARG A 249 13.45 29.49 -7.25
N ALA A 250 14.04 28.48 -6.59
CA ALA A 250 15.34 27.94 -6.97
C ALA A 250 15.30 27.26 -8.35
N THR A 251 14.23 26.54 -8.65
CA THR A 251 13.99 25.88 -9.95
C THR A 251 13.86 26.90 -11.07
N TYR A 252 13.07 27.96 -10.87
CA TYR A 252 12.90 29.02 -11.87
C TYR A 252 14.21 29.75 -12.14
N LYS A 253 14.98 30.06 -11.09
CA LYS A 253 16.31 30.67 -11.24
C LYS A 253 17.26 29.77 -12.03
N ALA A 254 17.28 28.47 -11.76
CA ALA A 254 18.12 27.51 -12.47
C ALA A 254 17.78 27.47 -13.97
N LEU A 255 16.49 27.35 -14.30
CA LEU A 255 16.03 27.23 -15.69
C LEU A 255 16.13 28.55 -16.48
N CYS A 256 15.72 29.67 -15.90
CA CYS A 256 15.73 30.95 -16.59
C CYS A 256 17.13 31.59 -16.68
N GLY A 257 18.04 31.23 -15.76
CA GLY A 257 19.41 31.76 -15.77
C GLY A 257 20.36 30.96 -16.67
N SER A 258 20.30 29.63 -16.62
CA SER A 258 21.15 28.77 -17.46
C SER A 258 20.48 27.39 -17.61
N PRO A 259 19.66 27.19 -18.65
CA PRO A 259 18.99 25.90 -18.88
C PRO A 259 19.95 24.70 -18.89
N GLN A 260 21.17 24.89 -19.41
CA GLN A 260 22.21 23.85 -19.47
C GLN A 260 22.78 23.49 -18.09
N ALA A 261 22.61 24.34 -17.07
CA ALA A 261 23.06 24.03 -15.71
C ALA A 261 22.24 22.89 -15.08
N VAL A 262 21.01 22.64 -15.56
CA VAL A 262 20.16 21.54 -15.09
C VAL A 262 20.80 20.18 -15.37
N ASP A 263 21.57 20.05 -16.45
CA ASP A 263 22.28 18.81 -16.78
C ASP A 263 23.33 18.41 -15.73
N LYS A 264 23.81 19.37 -14.94
CA LYS A 264 24.84 19.16 -13.90
C LYS A 264 24.25 18.94 -12.51
N LEU A 265 22.93 19.02 -12.35
CA LEU A 265 22.30 18.82 -11.07
C LEU A 265 22.39 17.35 -10.61
N PRO A 266 22.52 17.10 -9.29
CA PRO A 266 22.54 15.75 -8.76
C PRO A 266 21.24 14.98 -9.10
N PRO A 267 21.33 13.69 -9.46
CA PRO A 267 20.13 12.86 -9.62
C PRO A 267 19.42 12.69 -8.28
N PHE A 268 18.09 12.77 -8.30
CA PHE A 268 17.28 12.47 -7.13
C PHE A 268 17.25 10.96 -6.87
N SER A 269 17.44 10.58 -5.61
CA SER A 269 17.27 9.20 -5.14
C SER A 269 16.05 9.16 -4.24
N PRO A 270 14.99 8.39 -4.60
CA PRO A 270 13.81 8.25 -3.77
C PRO A 270 14.16 7.83 -2.34
N ARG A 271 13.60 8.56 -1.37
CA ARG A 271 13.79 8.27 0.05
C ARG A 271 12.77 7.25 0.51
N LEU A 272 13.22 6.33 1.35
CA LEU A 272 12.32 5.44 2.07
C LEU A 272 11.59 6.25 3.14
N LYS A 273 10.26 6.35 3.04
CA LYS A 273 9.41 7.08 3.98
C LYS A 273 8.39 6.14 4.56
N ALA A 274 8.18 6.23 5.87
CA ALA A 274 7.12 5.45 6.51
C ALA A 274 5.75 5.94 6.00
N PRO A 275 4.80 5.02 5.77
CA PRO A 275 3.41 5.38 5.55
C PRO A 275 2.90 6.24 6.71
N LEU A 276 1.90 7.05 6.40
CA LEU A 276 1.42 8.10 7.28
C LEU A 276 1.09 7.68 8.71
N ALA A 277 1.40 8.58 9.64
CA ALA A 277 1.29 8.36 11.07
C ALA A 277 -0.13 8.59 11.59
N GLY A 278 -1.03 7.63 11.37
CA GLY A 278 -2.21 7.48 12.23
C GLY A 278 -1.82 7.03 13.65
N PRO A 279 -2.63 7.33 14.69
CA PRO A 279 -2.36 6.82 16.04
C PRO A 279 -2.34 5.29 16.02
N PHE A 280 -1.40 4.70 16.75
CA PHE A 280 -1.39 3.25 16.95
C PHE A 280 -2.61 2.83 17.77
N PRO A 281 -3.15 1.62 17.54
CA PRO A 281 -4.24 1.09 18.35
C PRO A 281 -3.78 0.90 19.80
N GLY A 282 -4.69 1.15 20.75
CA GLY A 282 -4.43 0.96 22.18
C GLY A 282 -4.28 -0.52 22.55
N VAL A 283 -3.43 -0.81 23.54
CA VAL A 283 -3.15 -2.16 24.03
C VAL A 283 -3.71 -2.37 25.44
N MET A 284 -4.25 -3.55 25.71
CA MET A 284 -4.77 -3.93 27.03
C MET A 284 -3.63 -4.18 28.04
N ALA A 285 -3.87 -3.91 29.32
CA ALA A 285 -2.84 -4.02 30.36
C ALA A 285 -2.42 -5.48 30.68
N LEU A 286 -3.35 -6.43 30.64
CA LEU A 286 -3.09 -7.85 30.95
C LEU A 286 -1.99 -8.48 30.08
N PRO A 287 -2.05 -8.42 28.73
CA PRO A 287 -0.99 -9.00 27.90
C PRO A 287 0.35 -8.28 28.08
N LEU A 288 0.37 -6.97 28.38
CA LEU A 288 1.61 -6.25 28.69
C LEU A 288 2.25 -6.75 30.00
N ALA A 289 1.44 -6.97 31.03
CA ALA A 289 1.90 -7.55 32.28
C ALA A 289 2.47 -8.96 32.05
N ALA A 290 1.79 -9.80 31.29
CA ALA A 290 2.27 -11.14 30.95
C ALA A 290 3.61 -11.10 30.20
N ILE A 291 3.77 -10.22 29.22
CA ILE A 291 5.04 -10.03 28.50
C ILE A 291 6.15 -9.57 29.43
N HIS A 292 5.87 -8.63 30.34
CA HIS A 292 6.86 -8.14 31.29
C HIS A 292 7.41 -9.26 32.18
N THR A 293 6.58 -10.22 32.59
CA THR A 293 7.04 -11.37 33.42
C THR A 293 8.05 -12.29 32.71
N LEU A 294 8.11 -12.26 31.39
CA LEU A 294 9.09 -13.05 30.62
C LEU A 294 10.54 -12.61 30.86
N GLY A 295 10.75 -11.37 31.32
CA GLY A 295 12.09 -10.86 31.62
C GLY A 295 13.03 -10.91 30.41
N LEU A 296 12.50 -10.63 29.21
CA LEU A 296 13.27 -10.70 27.97
C LEU A 296 14.34 -9.61 27.93
N PRO A 297 15.54 -9.91 27.41
CA PRO A 297 16.60 -8.91 27.28
C PRO A 297 16.19 -7.81 26.30
N ALA A 298 16.65 -6.58 26.54
CA ALA A 298 16.50 -5.49 25.59
C ALA A 298 17.26 -5.84 24.28
N PRO A 299 16.73 -5.44 23.10
CA PRO A 299 17.47 -5.55 21.84
C PRO A 299 18.84 -4.89 21.94
N ARG A 300 19.87 -5.55 21.42
CA ARG A 300 21.23 -5.00 21.32
C ARG A 300 21.36 -4.02 20.15
N LYS A 301 20.54 -4.22 19.11
CA LYS A 301 20.53 -3.42 17.88
C LYS A 301 19.09 -3.01 17.55
N PRO A 302 18.88 -1.77 17.07
CA PRO A 302 17.58 -1.38 16.57
C PRO A 302 17.28 -2.13 15.27
N LEU A 303 16.00 -2.40 15.04
CA LEU A 303 15.46 -2.80 13.75
C LEU A 303 14.36 -1.80 13.43
N THR A 304 14.53 -1.07 12.34
CA THR A 304 13.71 0.10 11.98
C THR A 304 12.94 -0.12 10.68
N TYR A 305 13.43 -0.99 9.80
CA TYR A 305 12.78 -1.27 8.54
C TYR A 305 13.06 -2.69 8.03
N LEU A 306 12.02 -3.30 7.46
CA LEU A 306 12.06 -4.56 6.74
C LEU A 306 11.37 -4.41 5.39
N ALA A 307 12.00 -4.93 4.34
CA ALA A 307 11.38 -5.13 3.03
C ALA A 307 11.31 -6.62 2.74
N GLU A 308 10.10 -7.13 2.56
CA GLU A 308 9.84 -8.55 2.29
C GLU A 308 9.29 -8.73 0.87
N THR A 309 9.72 -9.80 0.21
CA THR A 309 9.10 -10.28 -1.03
C THR A 309 8.66 -11.73 -0.89
N GLY A 310 7.90 -12.25 -1.84
CA GLY A 310 7.56 -13.65 -1.91
C GLY A 310 6.20 -13.92 -2.54
N THR A 311 5.59 -15.04 -2.18
CA THR A 311 4.30 -15.46 -2.75
C THR A 311 3.40 -16.02 -1.65
N ALA A 312 2.15 -15.57 -1.62
CA ALA A 312 1.07 -16.18 -0.87
C ALA A 312 0.23 -17.03 -1.83
N ASN A 313 0.13 -18.32 -1.55
CA ASN A 313 -0.65 -19.26 -2.35
C ASN A 313 -1.96 -19.54 -1.62
N GLY A 314 -3.09 -19.28 -2.28
CA GLY A 314 -4.41 -19.54 -1.72
C GLY A 314 -5.36 -20.20 -2.72
N PRO A 315 -6.64 -20.40 -2.37
CA PRO A 315 -7.63 -21.05 -3.23
C PRO A 315 -7.89 -20.28 -4.54
N ASN A 316 -7.60 -18.98 -4.54
CA ASN A 316 -7.76 -18.09 -5.69
C ASN A 316 -6.46 -17.93 -6.51
N GLY A 317 -5.46 -18.78 -6.27
CA GLY A 317 -4.16 -18.74 -6.92
C GLY A 317 -3.06 -18.02 -6.13
N PRO A 318 -1.84 -17.99 -6.68
CA PRO A 318 -0.72 -17.28 -6.10
C PRO A 318 -0.91 -15.76 -6.19
N VAL A 319 -0.52 -15.06 -5.14
CA VAL A 319 -0.45 -13.60 -5.12
C VAL A 319 0.95 -13.18 -4.64
N PRO A 320 1.62 -12.25 -5.34
CA PRO A 320 2.89 -11.73 -4.85
C PRO A 320 2.72 -11.05 -3.50
N LEU A 321 3.66 -11.29 -2.60
CA LEU A 321 3.82 -10.57 -1.34
C LEU A 321 4.96 -9.57 -1.55
N ASN A 322 4.65 -8.28 -1.50
CA ASN A 322 5.66 -7.21 -1.40
C ASN A 322 5.23 -6.32 -0.26
N VAL A 323 6.02 -6.30 0.81
CA VAL A 323 5.63 -5.70 2.07
C VAL A 323 6.77 -4.86 2.60
N ASP A 324 6.47 -3.58 2.80
CA ASP A 324 7.32 -2.67 3.57
C ASP A 324 6.83 -2.64 5.00
N THR A 325 7.74 -2.78 5.96
CA THR A 325 7.44 -2.75 7.39
C THR A 325 8.39 -1.78 8.09
N PHE A 326 7.81 -0.79 8.76
CA PHE A 326 8.48 0.24 9.53
C PHE A 326 8.27 -0.03 11.02
N ILE A 327 9.36 -0.06 11.77
CA ILE A 327 9.38 -0.50 13.16
C ILE A 327 9.94 0.65 14.01
N GLN A 328 9.24 0.96 15.09
CA GLN A 328 9.70 1.91 16.08
C GLN A 328 9.39 1.38 17.49
N HIS A 329 10.13 1.86 18.48
CA HIS A 329 9.85 1.55 19.87
C HIS A 329 8.69 2.41 20.37
N ASP A 330 7.64 1.77 20.88
CA ASP A 330 6.54 2.46 21.53
C ASP A 330 6.85 2.65 23.02
N THR A 331 7.12 3.90 23.41
CA THR A 331 7.49 4.22 24.80
C THR A 331 6.37 3.99 25.80
N ALA A 332 5.10 3.99 25.37
CA ALA A 332 3.95 3.81 26.26
C ALA A 332 3.81 2.34 26.70
N THR A 333 4.04 1.39 25.79
CA THR A 333 3.88 -0.05 26.04
C THR A 333 5.20 -0.79 26.22
N GLY A 334 6.34 -0.20 25.82
CA GLY A 334 7.63 -0.87 25.74
C GLY A 334 7.71 -1.93 24.64
N GLN A 335 6.75 -1.93 23.71
CA GLN A 335 6.65 -2.89 22.61
C GLN A 335 7.00 -2.24 21.27
N LEU A 336 6.85 -2.98 20.17
CA LEU A 336 7.13 -2.45 18.83
C LEU A 336 5.87 -1.82 18.25
N ALA A 337 5.94 -0.54 17.91
CA ALA A 337 4.97 0.10 17.04
C ALA A 337 5.36 -0.19 15.59
N VAL A 338 4.48 -0.85 14.84
CA VAL A 338 4.77 -1.35 13.51
C VAL A 338 3.75 -0.82 12.52
N ARG A 339 4.23 -0.19 11.45
CA ARG A 339 3.42 0.13 10.27
C ARG A 339 3.87 -0.72 9.12
N SER A 340 2.94 -1.33 8.42
CA SER A 340 3.26 -2.03 7.20
C SER A 340 2.34 -1.62 6.08
N SER A 341 2.85 -1.74 4.86
CA SER A 341 2.09 -1.45 3.67
C SER A 341 2.43 -2.45 2.57
N SER A 342 1.45 -2.74 1.73
CA SER A 342 1.57 -3.44 0.44
C SER A 342 0.57 -2.85 -0.56
N ASP A 343 0.61 -3.28 -1.83
CA ASP A 343 -0.40 -2.86 -2.81
C ASP A 343 -1.84 -3.24 -2.40
N SER A 344 -1.97 -4.22 -1.50
CA SER A 344 -3.25 -4.80 -1.11
C SER A 344 -3.74 -4.42 0.28
N TYR A 345 -2.93 -3.76 1.11
CA TYR A 345 -3.34 -3.29 2.43
C TYR A 345 -2.35 -2.31 3.05
N ASP A 346 -2.85 -1.54 4.02
CA ASP A 346 -2.06 -0.82 5.02
C ASP A 346 -2.44 -1.32 6.41
N SER A 347 -1.46 -1.44 7.31
CA SER A 347 -1.68 -1.86 8.69
C SER A 347 -0.85 -1.06 9.67
N SER A 348 -1.43 -0.77 10.83
CA SER A 348 -0.74 -0.23 12.00
C SER A 348 -1.01 -1.12 13.21
N GLU A 349 0.02 -1.47 13.95
CA GLU A 349 -0.10 -2.34 15.12
C GLU A 349 0.90 -1.98 16.22
N ILE A 350 0.56 -2.38 17.45
CA ILE A 350 1.54 -2.61 18.50
C ILE A 350 1.78 -4.11 18.56
N SER A 351 3.03 -4.53 18.47
CA SER A 351 3.44 -5.93 18.29
C SER A 351 4.39 -6.38 19.39
N PHE A 352 4.18 -7.61 19.87
CA PHE A 352 5.14 -8.28 20.73
C PHE A 352 6.33 -8.78 19.88
N ARG A 353 7.35 -7.93 19.75
CA ARG A 353 8.62 -8.24 19.06
C ARG A 353 8.46 -8.80 17.64
N GLY A 354 7.40 -8.46 16.91
CA GLY A 354 7.11 -8.99 15.58
C GLY A 354 6.47 -10.37 15.55
N LEU A 355 6.28 -11.02 16.71
CA LEU A 355 5.70 -12.36 16.78
C LEU A 355 4.20 -12.34 16.53
N PHE A 356 3.47 -11.48 17.25
CA PHE A 356 2.04 -11.27 17.08
C PHE A 356 1.63 -9.86 17.48
N SER A 357 0.56 -9.37 16.87
CA SER A 357 -0.02 -8.07 17.16
C SER A 357 -0.75 -8.10 18.50
N LEU A 358 -0.38 -7.23 19.43
CA LEU A 358 -1.12 -6.98 20.68
C LEU A 358 -2.39 -6.17 20.41
N ALA A 359 -2.30 -5.23 19.47
CA ALA A 359 -3.45 -4.57 18.88
C ALA A 359 -3.11 -4.18 17.45
N SER A 360 -4.07 -4.29 16.53
CA SER A 360 -3.88 -3.96 15.13
C SER A 360 -5.09 -3.29 14.50
N LYS A 361 -4.83 -2.49 13.47
CA LYS A 361 -5.81 -1.99 12.52
C LYS A 361 -5.26 -2.23 11.12
N THR A 362 -6.03 -2.88 10.27
CA THR A 362 -5.67 -3.15 8.88
C THR A 362 -6.78 -2.67 7.96
N THR A 363 -6.38 -2.00 6.88
CA THR A 363 -7.26 -1.61 5.78
C THR A 363 -6.84 -2.39 4.56
N PHE A 364 -7.72 -3.24 4.04
CA PHE A 364 -7.46 -4.00 2.81
C PHE A 364 -7.98 -3.23 1.59
N HIS A 365 -7.12 -3.09 0.59
CA HIS A 365 -7.39 -2.38 -0.65
C HIS A 365 -7.90 -3.35 -1.71
N GLY A 366 -8.94 -2.96 -2.45
CA GLY A 366 -9.56 -3.80 -3.47
C GLY A 366 -10.90 -3.26 -3.95
N LEU A 367 -11.67 -4.09 -4.66
CA LEU A 367 -13.02 -3.74 -5.11
C LEU A 367 -13.96 -3.48 -3.92
N ASP A 368 -13.75 -4.16 -2.80
CA ASP A 368 -14.36 -3.89 -1.50
C ASP A 368 -13.25 -3.52 -0.49
N THR A 369 -13.37 -2.36 0.16
CA THR A 369 -12.39 -1.91 1.15
C THR A 369 -12.88 -2.43 2.47
N VAL A 370 -12.08 -3.29 3.10
CA VAL A 370 -12.45 -3.95 4.34
C VAL A 370 -11.52 -3.46 5.43
N PHE A 371 -12.12 -3.04 6.53
CA PHE A 371 -11.41 -2.72 7.75
C PHE A 371 -11.48 -3.90 8.70
N GLU A 372 -10.33 -4.26 9.24
CA GLU A 372 -10.20 -5.22 10.32
C GLU A 372 -9.45 -4.56 11.47
N SER A 373 -9.88 -4.84 12.69
CA SER A 373 -9.16 -4.45 13.91
C SER A 373 -9.15 -5.61 14.87
N SER A 374 -8.06 -5.78 15.59
CA SER A 374 -7.93 -6.83 16.60
C SER A 374 -7.19 -6.33 17.83
N ALA A 375 -7.48 -6.93 18.98
CA ALA A 375 -6.78 -6.69 20.23
C ALA A 375 -6.66 -7.98 21.04
N VAL A 376 -5.50 -8.21 21.63
CA VAL A 376 -5.26 -9.27 22.62
C VAL A 376 -5.84 -8.80 23.96
N ILE A 377 -6.71 -9.63 24.52
CA ILE A 377 -7.36 -9.43 25.81
C ILE A 377 -6.51 -10.05 26.92
N ASP A 378 -6.02 -11.27 26.69
CA ASP A 378 -5.15 -11.99 27.62
C ASP A 378 -4.09 -12.79 26.85
N ALA A 379 -2.92 -12.96 27.48
CA ALA A 379 -1.80 -13.73 26.94
C ALA A 379 -1.16 -14.57 28.05
N GLN A 380 -1.01 -15.86 27.81
CA GLN A 380 -0.44 -16.81 28.77
C GLN A 380 0.72 -17.56 28.13
N PHE A 381 1.92 -17.31 28.63
CA PHE A 381 3.15 -17.87 28.09
C PHE A 381 3.60 -19.12 28.84
N GLN A 382 4.16 -20.07 28.10
CA GLN A 382 4.67 -21.35 28.60
C GLN A 382 6.04 -21.65 28.00
N GLY A 383 6.91 -22.30 28.77
CA GLY A 383 8.28 -22.62 28.37
C GLY A 383 9.28 -21.49 28.58
N ASP A 384 10.53 -21.72 28.18
CA ASP A 384 11.62 -20.76 28.36
C ASP A 384 11.72 -19.77 27.18
N TRP A 385 10.91 -18.72 27.25
CA TRP A 385 10.93 -17.60 26.31
C TRP A 385 12.19 -16.73 26.40
N ARG A 386 12.88 -16.76 27.55
CA ARG A 386 14.04 -15.89 27.79
C ARG A 386 15.27 -16.40 27.06
N THR A 387 15.50 -17.71 27.09
CA THR A 387 16.68 -18.31 26.46
C THR A 387 16.37 -19.00 25.15
N LEU A 388 15.13 -19.42 24.89
CA LEU A 388 14.73 -20.15 23.67
C LEU A 388 15.75 -21.25 23.30
N PRO A 389 15.96 -22.26 24.18
CA PRO A 389 17.02 -23.25 23.99
C PRO A 389 16.73 -24.14 22.77
N VAL A 390 17.76 -24.46 21.99
CA VAL A 390 17.64 -25.38 20.84
C VAL A 390 17.16 -26.76 21.32
N GLY A 391 16.17 -27.32 20.63
CA GLY A 391 15.48 -28.56 21.01
C GLY A 391 14.34 -28.36 22.01
N GLY A 392 14.21 -27.17 22.61
CA GLY A 392 13.10 -26.82 23.49
C GLY A 392 11.83 -26.43 22.74
N SER A 393 10.76 -26.24 23.52
CA SER A 393 9.48 -25.71 23.03
C SER A 393 8.98 -24.58 23.92
N VAL A 394 8.30 -23.63 23.29
CA VAL A 394 7.59 -22.52 23.95
C VAL A 394 6.18 -22.41 23.39
N GLY A 395 5.25 -21.93 24.21
CA GLY A 395 3.86 -21.75 23.82
C GLY A 395 3.28 -20.45 24.33
N VAL A 396 2.27 -19.95 23.64
CA VAL A 396 1.45 -18.82 24.08
C VAL A 396 -0.02 -19.11 23.78
N ALA A 397 -0.88 -18.98 24.80
CA ALA A 397 -2.32 -18.95 24.63
C ALA A 397 -2.79 -17.49 24.61
N LEU A 398 -3.65 -17.16 23.65
CA LEU A 398 -4.13 -15.82 23.36
C LEU A 398 -5.66 -15.81 23.31
N ASP A 399 -6.26 -14.91 24.08
CA ASP A 399 -7.64 -14.50 23.90
C ASP A 399 -7.65 -13.18 23.14
N THR A 400 -8.39 -13.09 22.04
CA THR A 400 -8.50 -11.86 21.25
C THR A 400 -9.94 -11.47 20.95
N SER A 401 -10.13 -10.17 20.79
CA SER A 401 -11.30 -9.61 20.12
C SER A 401 -10.90 -9.15 18.73
N ALA A 402 -11.68 -9.52 17.72
CA ALA A 402 -11.52 -9.03 16.36
C ALA A 402 -12.85 -8.43 15.89
N VAL A 403 -12.77 -7.27 15.23
CA VAL A 403 -13.91 -6.62 14.58
C VAL A 403 -13.58 -6.52 13.10
N SER A 404 -14.50 -7.01 12.28
CA SER A 404 -14.45 -6.80 10.83
C SER A 404 -15.73 -6.14 10.33
N GLY A 405 -15.62 -5.31 9.30
CA GLY A 405 -16.78 -4.66 8.69
C GLY A 405 -17.86 -5.64 8.19
N ASN A 406 -17.50 -6.90 7.92
CA ASN A 406 -18.39 -7.89 7.32
C ASN A 406 -18.96 -8.92 8.31
N ALA A 407 -18.26 -9.19 9.43
CA ALA A 407 -18.66 -10.24 10.38
C ALA A 407 -18.95 -9.71 11.80
N GLY A 408 -18.80 -8.40 12.05
CA GLY A 408 -18.98 -7.83 13.37
C GLY A 408 -17.85 -8.20 14.33
N ALA A 409 -18.12 -8.11 15.64
CA ALA A 409 -17.16 -8.44 16.69
C ALA A 409 -17.18 -9.94 17.01
N VAL A 410 -16.00 -10.55 17.09
CA VAL A 410 -15.79 -11.97 17.39
C VAL A 410 -14.75 -12.11 18.49
N LEU A 411 -15.02 -13.00 19.45
CA LEU A 411 -14.06 -13.43 20.46
C LEU A 411 -13.45 -14.76 20.07
N ASN A 412 -12.17 -14.92 20.38
CA ASN A 412 -11.31 -15.86 19.69
C ASN A 412 -10.24 -16.37 20.65
N HIS A 413 -10.11 -17.69 20.78
CA HIS A 413 -9.07 -18.34 21.58
C HIS A 413 -8.11 -19.14 20.68
N ALA A 414 -6.80 -18.94 20.84
CA ALA A 414 -5.79 -19.71 20.13
C ALA A 414 -4.61 -20.05 21.04
N THR A 415 -4.05 -21.24 20.84
CA THR A 415 -2.78 -21.62 21.43
C THR A 415 -1.76 -21.83 20.31
N VAL A 416 -0.67 -21.07 20.37
CA VAL A 416 0.48 -21.20 19.48
C VAL A 416 1.55 -22.00 20.22
N GLN A 417 2.10 -23.01 19.57
CA GLN A 417 3.18 -23.85 20.10
C GLN A 417 4.33 -23.85 19.12
N CYS A 418 5.53 -23.55 19.59
CA CYS A 418 6.73 -23.42 18.79
C CYS A 418 7.85 -24.31 19.30
N THR A 419 8.48 -25.07 18.40
CA THR A 419 9.71 -25.82 18.71
C THR A 419 10.92 -25.09 18.12
N ILE A 420 11.95 -24.91 18.94
CA ILE A 420 13.23 -24.31 18.52
C ILE A 420 14.07 -25.42 17.88
N LYS A 421 14.28 -25.34 16.57
CA LYS A 421 14.91 -26.42 15.78
C LYS A 421 16.43 -26.31 15.71
N SER A 422 16.94 -25.12 15.48
CA SER A 422 18.37 -24.89 15.31
C SER A 422 18.73 -23.43 15.54
N GLN A 423 20.02 -23.16 15.61
CA GLN A 423 20.57 -21.81 15.63
C GLN A 423 21.52 -21.65 14.45
N VAL A 424 21.39 -20.52 13.76
CA VAL A 424 22.18 -20.16 12.58
C VAL A 424 22.68 -18.72 12.71
N SER A 425 23.65 -18.33 11.89
CA SER A 425 24.02 -16.90 11.78
C SER A 425 22.83 -16.11 11.23
N ALA A 426 22.53 -14.94 11.81
CA ALA A 426 21.47 -14.07 11.31
C ALA A 426 21.74 -13.61 9.87
N SER A 427 23.02 -13.57 9.46
CA SER A 427 23.42 -13.26 8.08
C SER A 427 22.92 -14.28 7.04
N GLN A 428 22.55 -15.50 7.47
CA GLN A 428 21.91 -16.50 6.60
C GLN A 428 20.43 -16.16 6.33
N VAL A 429 19.79 -15.40 7.21
CA VAL A 429 18.42 -14.90 7.01
C VAL A 429 18.43 -13.68 6.08
N ASN A 430 19.34 -12.74 6.32
CA ASN A 430 19.63 -11.61 5.43
C ASN A 430 21.05 -11.11 5.68
N SER A 431 21.81 -10.80 4.63
CA SER A 431 23.23 -10.41 4.74
C SER A 431 23.50 -9.14 5.54
N HIS A 432 22.51 -8.27 5.74
CA HIS A 432 22.62 -7.06 6.57
C HIS A 432 22.39 -7.32 8.07
N LEU A 433 21.91 -8.52 8.42
CA LEU A 433 21.71 -8.91 9.80
C LEU A 433 22.99 -9.51 10.39
N SER A 434 23.13 -9.36 11.70
CA SER A 434 24.30 -9.82 12.47
C SER A 434 23.86 -10.52 13.75
N GLY A 435 24.80 -11.25 14.38
CA GLY A 435 24.49 -12.09 15.52
C GLY A 435 23.90 -13.44 15.11
N GLN A 436 23.07 -14.00 15.97
CA GLN A 436 22.48 -15.33 15.80
C GLN A 436 20.98 -15.22 15.52
N ALA A 437 20.44 -16.22 14.82
CA ALA A 437 19.04 -16.41 14.59
C ALA A 437 18.62 -17.83 14.98
N LYS A 438 17.53 -17.96 15.73
CA LYS A 438 16.96 -19.25 16.12
C LYS A 438 15.80 -19.61 15.21
N LEU A 439 15.93 -20.73 14.52
CA LEU A 439 14.89 -21.28 13.68
C LEU A 439 13.82 -21.94 14.55
N MET A 440 12.57 -21.52 14.36
CA MET A 440 11.42 -22.00 15.09
C MET A 440 10.37 -22.51 14.11
N ARG A 441 9.68 -23.58 14.50
CA ARG A 441 8.51 -24.09 13.78
C ARG A 441 7.31 -24.05 14.70
N CYS A 442 6.28 -23.31 14.30
CA CYS A 442 5.13 -23.00 15.13
C CYS A 442 3.85 -23.57 14.54
N THR A 443 2.96 -24.07 15.40
CA THR A 443 1.62 -24.55 15.03
C THR A 443 0.58 -23.88 15.89
N VAL A 444 -0.63 -23.70 15.35
CA VAL A 444 -1.77 -23.17 16.10
C VAL A 444 -2.75 -24.30 16.36
N ASN A 445 -2.99 -24.65 17.63
CA ASN A 445 -3.82 -25.81 18.00
C ASN A 445 -5.26 -25.72 17.50
N SER A 446 -5.75 -24.50 17.31
CA SER A 446 -7.10 -24.25 16.86
C SER A 446 -7.20 -24.25 15.32
N ASP A 447 -6.07 -24.36 14.60
CA ASP A 447 -6.06 -24.51 13.15
C ASP A 447 -6.42 -25.94 12.72
N LYS A 448 -7.64 -26.10 12.19
CA LYS A 448 -8.13 -27.36 11.62
C LYS A 448 -7.28 -27.89 10.46
N ARG A 449 -6.43 -27.04 9.86
CA ARG A 449 -5.59 -27.37 8.70
C ARG A 449 -4.14 -27.64 9.05
N GLN A 450 -3.79 -27.57 10.34
CA GLN A 450 -2.46 -27.90 10.85
C GLN A 450 -1.32 -27.17 10.14
N SER A 451 -1.53 -25.87 9.84
CA SER A 451 -0.50 -25.04 9.23
C SER A 451 0.71 -24.94 10.16
N VAL A 452 1.91 -25.02 9.57
CA VAL A 452 3.18 -24.88 10.30
C VAL A 452 3.88 -23.63 9.80
N ASP A 453 4.05 -22.65 10.67
CA ASP A 453 4.80 -21.43 10.38
C ASP A 453 6.29 -21.64 10.66
N THR A 454 7.12 -21.09 9.79
CA THR A 454 8.57 -21.02 9.98
C THR A 454 8.97 -19.61 10.39
N LEU A 455 9.62 -19.48 11.54
CA LEU A 455 10.07 -18.22 12.10
C LEU A 455 11.57 -18.24 12.43
N TYR A 456 12.18 -17.06 12.40
CA TYR A 456 13.52 -16.81 12.90
C TYR A 456 13.46 -15.77 14.03
N TYR A 457 13.89 -16.14 15.23
CA TYR A 457 14.13 -15.17 16.29
C TYR A 457 15.55 -14.58 16.14
N LEU A 458 15.62 -13.31 15.75
CA LEU A 458 16.85 -12.55 15.54
C LEU A 458 17.35 -12.00 16.88
N GLU A 459 18.35 -12.66 17.49
CA GLU A 459 18.69 -12.41 18.91
C GLU A 459 19.20 -10.99 19.18
N ASP A 460 20.05 -10.44 18.30
CA ASP A 460 20.61 -9.09 18.45
C ASP A 460 19.52 -8.01 18.36
N TYR A 461 18.47 -8.28 17.61
CA TYR A 461 17.37 -7.35 17.32
C TYR A 461 16.16 -7.61 18.23
N GLY A 462 16.16 -8.76 18.93
CA GLY A 462 15.05 -9.22 19.75
C GLY A 462 13.73 -9.24 19.00
N TYR A 463 13.74 -9.72 17.74
CA TYR A 463 12.63 -9.66 16.78
C TYR A 463 12.35 -11.05 16.18
N PHE A 464 11.07 -11.42 16.06
CA PHE A 464 10.61 -12.64 15.39
C PHE A 464 10.23 -12.32 13.95
N TYR A 465 10.95 -12.91 12.99
CA TYR A 465 10.67 -12.81 11.57
C TYR A 465 9.99 -14.09 11.06
N GLN A 466 8.80 -13.99 10.47
CA GLN A 466 8.12 -15.12 9.84
C GLN A 466 8.56 -15.25 8.38
N SER A 467 9.28 -16.33 8.04
CA SER A 467 9.77 -16.58 6.69
C SER A 467 8.78 -17.33 5.81
N GLY A 468 7.67 -17.82 6.36
CA GLY A 468 6.62 -18.47 5.59
C GLY A 468 5.78 -19.45 6.39
N THR A 469 4.90 -20.13 5.66
CA THR A 469 4.04 -21.20 6.15
C THR A 469 4.20 -22.38 5.21
N ASP A 470 4.32 -23.58 5.77
CA ASP A 470 4.45 -24.82 5.02
C ASP A 470 3.27 -25.05 4.05
N LYS A 471 3.55 -25.74 2.94
CA LYS A 471 2.56 -26.06 1.91
C LYS A 471 1.42 -26.91 2.48
N ASN A 472 0.18 -26.48 2.25
CA ASN A 472 -1.05 -27.25 2.48
C ASN A 472 -2.10 -26.93 1.40
N ASP A 473 -3.24 -27.64 1.45
CA ASP A 473 -4.30 -27.57 0.43
C ASP A 473 -5.09 -26.26 0.40
N HIS A 474 -4.85 -25.35 1.36
CA HIS A 474 -5.61 -24.11 1.47
C HIS A 474 -4.76 -22.86 1.33
N TYR A 475 -3.72 -22.74 2.15
CA TYR A 475 -2.89 -21.54 2.21
C TYR A 475 -1.46 -21.87 2.63
N TYR A 476 -0.50 -21.37 1.88
CA TYR A 476 0.89 -21.36 2.28
C TYR A 476 1.58 -20.12 1.76
N SER A 477 2.70 -19.75 2.37
CA SER A 477 3.44 -18.58 1.96
C SER A 477 4.94 -18.79 2.03
N GLU A 478 5.63 -18.17 1.10
CA GLU A 478 7.08 -18.11 1.07
C GLU A 478 7.46 -16.64 1.15
N ARG A 479 8.27 -16.26 2.14
CA ARG A 479 8.71 -14.89 2.38
C ARG A 479 10.22 -14.83 2.43
N GLN A 480 10.77 -13.87 1.70
CA GLN A 480 12.19 -13.57 1.70
C GLN A 480 12.42 -12.14 2.16
N LEU A 481 13.27 -11.98 3.17
CA LEU A 481 13.70 -10.69 3.66
C LEU A 481 14.73 -10.11 2.68
N ARG A 482 14.33 -9.10 1.90
CA ARG A 482 15.21 -8.42 0.94
C ARG A 482 16.09 -7.39 1.61
N THR A 483 15.54 -6.64 2.56
CA THR A 483 16.24 -5.57 3.25
C THR A 483 15.88 -5.58 4.72
N ALA A 484 16.89 -5.35 5.57
CA ALA A 484 16.74 -5.12 6.99
C ALA A 484 17.65 -3.94 7.39
N ARG A 485 17.13 -2.99 8.17
CA ARG A 485 17.87 -1.82 8.65
C ARG A 485 17.68 -1.57 10.13
#